data_AF-A0A7V9IE00-F1
#
_entry.id   AF-A0A7V9IE00-F1
#
_cell.length_a   1.000
_cell.length_b   1.000
_cell.length_c   1.000
_cell.angle_alpha   90.00
_cell.angle_beta   90.00
_cell.angle_gamma   90.00
#
_symmetry.space_group_name_H-M   'P 1'
#
loop_
_entity.id
_entity.type
_entity.pdbx_description
1 polymer ?
#
loop_
_entity_poly.entity_id
_entity_poly.type
_entity_poly.pdbx_seq_one_letter_code
_entity_poly.pdbx_strand_id
1 'polypeptide(L)'
;KEIRQIAKTAADAAKTNESLTLGIAAAGLMTLIQVGPEAFKAAAGVASKPSGIMAKSPDDIVRTRKEDDSQGIFGFLKTIDKKFSVTHNEYTSRDRFTIMNDQEIAAASALDRTQDWQSKDERCWEGPVPVECTSASCGTCWVGVLGGAEKLNEPSVRERKQMKVFGYNQPDEPQPFLRLACQSRAAGNVTLVIPPWNAVFGKKIRGNVEDVELEPVTTSAKKLRELVSSAAKND
;
A
#
# COMPACT_ATOMS: atom_id res chain seq x y z
N LYS A 1 -22.66 3.00 -9.72
CA LYS A 1 -23.42 1.96 -10.45
C LYS A 1 -22.52 1.25 -11.46
N GLU A 2 -21.74 1.98 -12.26
CA GLU A 2 -20.80 1.41 -13.26
C GLU A 2 -19.73 0.47 -12.68
N ILE A 3 -19.06 0.83 -11.58
CA ILE A 3 -18.02 -0.03 -10.96
C ILE A 3 -18.57 -1.41 -10.57
N ARG A 4 -19.74 -1.47 -9.93
CA ARG A 4 -20.37 -2.73 -9.53
C ARG A 4 -20.76 -3.58 -10.75
N GLN A 5 -21.25 -2.96 -11.82
CA GLN A 5 -21.59 -3.68 -13.04
C GLN A 5 -20.36 -4.33 -13.67
N ILE A 6 -19.26 -3.58 -13.78
CA ILE A 6 -17.98 -4.10 -14.29
C ILE A 6 -17.44 -5.21 -13.38
N ALA A 7 -17.50 -5.03 -12.06
CA ALA A 7 -17.11 -6.05 -11.10
C ALA A 7 -17.93 -7.34 -11.28
N LYS A 8 -19.25 -7.23 -11.45
CA LYS A 8 -20.13 -8.37 -11.70
C LYS A 8 -19.76 -9.08 -13.01
N THR A 9 -19.60 -8.34 -14.11
CA THR A 9 -19.17 -8.91 -15.40
C THR A 9 -17.83 -9.63 -15.29
N ALA A 10 -16.86 -9.05 -14.58
CA ALA A 10 -15.57 -9.68 -14.33
C ALA A 10 -15.69 -10.94 -13.45
N ALA A 11 -16.56 -10.91 -12.44
CA ALA A 11 -16.82 -12.06 -11.56
C ALA A 11 -17.45 -13.23 -12.31
N ASP A 12 -18.44 -12.96 -13.17
CA ASP A 12 -19.10 -13.95 -14.01
C ASP A 12 -18.09 -14.60 -14.98
N ALA A 13 -17.26 -13.78 -15.65
CA ALA A 13 -16.23 -14.25 -16.56
C ALA A 13 -15.14 -15.10 -15.85
N ALA A 14 -14.74 -14.68 -14.65
CA ALA A 14 -13.73 -15.37 -13.84
C ALA A 14 -14.31 -16.52 -12.98
N LYS A 15 -15.64 -16.74 -13.02
CA LYS A 15 -16.37 -17.72 -12.19
C LYS A 15 -16.05 -17.59 -10.70
N THR A 16 -16.07 -16.36 -10.19
CA THR A 16 -15.75 -16.02 -8.79
C THR A 16 -16.82 -15.12 -8.17
N ASN A 17 -16.66 -14.75 -6.90
CA ASN A 17 -17.60 -13.86 -6.21
C ASN A 17 -17.36 -12.39 -6.59
N GLU A 18 -18.44 -11.61 -6.80
CA GLU A 18 -18.39 -10.15 -7.02
C GLU A 18 -17.60 -9.42 -5.93
N SER A 19 -17.66 -9.90 -4.69
CA SER A 19 -16.91 -9.32 -3.57
C SER A 19 -15.39 -9.31 -3.81
N LEU A 20 -14.86 -10.25 -4.61
CA LEU A 20 -13.44 -10.36 -4.94
C LEU A 20 -13.04 -9.49 -6.13
N THR A 21 -13.99 -9.12 -7.00
CA THR A 21 -13.71 -8.33 -8.21
C THR A 21 -14.04 -6.85 -8.04
N LEU A 22 -14.81 -6.46 -7.02
CA LEU A 22 -15.21 -5.06 -6.81
C LEU A 22 -14.01 -4.12 -6.64
N GLY A 23 -13.09 -4.46 -5.75
CA GLY A 23 -11.87 -3.68 -5.53
C GLY A 23 -10.95 -3.68 -6.76
N ILE A 24 -10.84 -4.83 -7.43
CA ILE A 24 -10.03 -4.98 -8.65
C ILE A 24 -10.59 -4.10 -9.78
N ALA A 25 -11.92 -4.09 -9.97
CA ALA A 25 -12.59 -3.26 -10.96
C ALA A 25 -12.39 -1.76 -10.66
N ALA A 26 -12.51 -1.36 -9.39
CA ALA A 26 -12.23 0.02 -8.99
C ALA A 26 -10.79 0.44 -9.30
N ALA A 27 -9.81 -0.40 -8.95
CA ALA A 27 -8.40 -0.15 -9.27
C ALA A 27 -8.15 -0.09 -10.78
N GLY A 28 -8.70 -1.04 -11.54
CA GLY A 28 -8.57 -1.08 -13.01
C GLY A 28 -9.13 0.17 -13.68
N LEU A 29 -10.31 0.65 -13.24
CA LEU A 29 -10.91 1.88 -13.77
C LEU A 29 -10.11 3.13 -13.40
N MET A 30 -9.58 3.22 -12.19
CA MET A 30 -8.72 4.34 -11.82
C MET A 30 -7.42 4.34 -12.61
N THR A 31 -6.82 3.17 -12.84
CA THR A 31 -5.66 3.04 -13.73
C THR A 31 -6.00 3.46 -15.15
N LEU A 32 -7.14 3.02 -15.70
CA LEU A 32 -7.64 3.44 -17.01
C LEU A 32 -7.77 4.96 -17.13
N ILE A 33 -8.30 5.64 -16.11
CA ILE A 33 -8.40 7.11 -16.09
C ILE A 33 -7.01 7.75 -16.04
N GLN A 34 -6.10 7.17 -15.28
CA GLN A 34 -4.77 7.73 -15.05
C GLN A 34 -3.87 7.62 -16.28
N VAL A 35 -3.89 6.49 -16.98
CA VAL A 35 -3.00 6.24 -18.14
C VAL A 35 -3.69 6.47 -19.48
N GLY A 36 -5.02 6.53 -19.50
CA GLY A 36 -5.83 6.61 -20.72
C GLY A 36 -6.07 5.26 -21.39
N PRO A 37 -7.08 5.15 -22.26
CA PRO A 37 -7.52 3.88 -22.85
C PRO A 37 -6.47 3.21 -23.74
N GLU A 38 -5.69 3.98 -24.50
CA GLU A 38 -4.68 3.43 -25.41
C GLU A 38 -3.55 2.74 -24.65
N ALA A 39 -2.96 3.44 -23.68
CA ALA A 39 -1.89 2.88 -22.85
C ALA A 39 -2.39 1.71 -21.99
N PHE A 40 -3.62 1.80 -21.48
CA PHE A 40 -4.23 0.72 -20.71
C PHE A 40 -4.40 -0.54 -21.56
N LYS A 41 -4.88 -0.40 -22.80
CA LYS A 41 -5.08 -1.52 -23.75
C LYS A 41 -3.76 -2.10 -24.26
N ALA A 42 -2.74 -1.27 -24.45
CA ALA A 42 -1.41 -1.70 -24.91
C ALA A 42 -0.60 -2.44 -23.85
N ALA A 43 -0.97 -2.33 -22.56
CA ALA A 43 -0.28 -3.03 -21.48
C ALA A 43 -0.44 -4.55 -21.63
N ALA A 44 0.68 -5.28 -21.60
CA ALA A 44 0.73 -6.72 -21.88
C ALA A 44 -0.04 -7.63 -20.88
N GLY A 45 -0.68 -7.05 -19.85
CA GLY A 45 -1.50 -7.78 -18.88
C GLY A 45 -0.81 -9.03 -18.34
N VAL A 46 0.20 -8.86 -17.48
CA VAL A 46 0.95 -10.01 -16.95
C VAL A 46 0.11 -10.72 -15.89
N ALA A 47 -0.48 -11.86 -16.24
CA ALA A 47 -1.16 -12.75 -15.30
C ALA A 47 -0.25 -13.92 -14.92
N SER A 48 0.31 -13.89 -13.72
CA SER A 48 1.07 -15.01 -13.15
C SER A 48 0.16 -15.86 -12.26
N LYS A 49 0.34 -17.18 -12.28
CA LYS A 49 -0.29 -18.06 -11.28
C LYS A 49 0.20 -17.66 -9.87
N PRO A 50 -0.70 -17.52 -8.89
CA PRO A 50 -0.31 -17.22 -7.53
C PRO A 50 0.60 -18.31 -6.97
N SER A 51 1.56 -17.93 -6.12
CA SER A 51 2.46 -18.84 -5.43
C SER A 51 2.62 -18.42 -3.97
N GLY A 52 3.20 -19.29 -3.14
CA GLY A 52 3.43 -19.01 -1.72
C GLY A 52 2.12 -18.73 -0.97
N ILE A 53 2.12 -17.66 -0.16
CA ILE A 53 0.93 -17.25 0.61
C ILE A 53 -0.25 -16.87 -0.31
N MET A 54 0.02 -16.31 -1.50
CA MET A 54 -1.03 -15.90 -2.44
C MET A 54 -1.75 -17.07 -3.11
N ALA A 55 -1.25 -18.32 -2.96
CA ALA A 55 -1.94 -19.52 -3.42
C ALA A 55 -3.01 -20.02 -2.42
N LYS A 56 -3.10 -19.44 -1.22
CA LYS A 56 -4.10 -19.79 -0.20
C LYS A 56 -5.43 -19.08 -0.46
N SER A 57 -6.47 -19.47 0.29
CA SER A 57 -7.74 -18.74 0.29
C SER A 57 -7.58 -17.32 0.87
N PRO A 58 -8.44 -16.35 0.51
CA PRO A 58 -8.38 -15.00 1.07
C PRO A 58 -8.38 -14.95 2.61
N ASP A 59 -9.20 -15.77 3.25
CA ASP A 59 -9.28 -15.83 4.72
C ASP A 59 -7.99 -16.39 5.33
N ASP A 60 -7.38 -17.40 4.68
CA ASP A 60 -6.10 -17.95 5.11
C ASP A 60 -4.95 -16.95 4.93
N ILE A 61 -4.97 -16.13 3.87
CA ILE A 61 -4.00 -15.06 3.67
C ILE A 61 -4.09 -14.06 4.83
N VAL A 62 -5.31 -13.57 5.11
CA VAL A 62 -5.55 -12.64 6.22
C VAL A 62 -5.14 -13.25 7.56
N ARG A 63 -5.44 -14.52 7.79
CA ARG A 63 -5.05 -15.23 9.01
C ARG A 63 -3.53 -15.33 9.13
N THR A 64 -2.82 -15.77 8.08
CA THR A 64 -1.37 -15.88 8.10
C THR A 64 -0.68 -14.54 8.35
N ARG A 65 -1.20 -13.43 7.81
CA ARG A 65 -0.64 -12.08 8.08
C ARG A 65 -0.76 -11.63 9.55
N LYS A 66 -1.61 -12.27 10.35
CA LYS A 66 -1.76 -11.96 11.79
C LYS A 66 -0.78 -12.74 12.67
N GLU A 67 -0.09 -13.75 12.14
CA GLU A 67 0.80 -14.61 12.94
C GLU A 67 2.14 -13.91 13.21
N ASP A 68 2.61 -13.98 14.46
CA ASP A 68 3.95 -13.53 14.85
C ASP A 68 4.99 -14.63 14.67
N ASP A 69 6.23 -14.22 14.42
CA ASP A 69 7.36 -15.13 14.38
C ASP A 69 7.54 -15.80 15.75
N SER A 70 7.94 -17.09 15.74
CA SER A 70 8.27 -17.80 16.97
C SER A 70 9.41 -17.10 17.71
N GLN A 71 9.17 -16.77 18.97
CA GLN A 71 10.16 -16.12 19.85
C GLN A 71 11.09 -17.13 20.55
N GLY A 72 10.99 -18.43 20.22
CA GLY A 72 11.70 -19.55 20.85
C GLY A 72 11.02 -20.06 22.12
N ILE A 73 11.55 -21.16 22.68
CA ILE A 73 10.95 -21.93 23.81
C ILE A 73 10.78 -21.08 25.08
N PHE A 74 11.58 -20.03 25.27
CA PHE A 74 11.48 -19.07 26.38
C PHE A 74 11.15 -17.65 25.94
N GLY A 75 10.46 -17.49 24.81
CA GLY A 75 10.16 -16.18 24.23
C GLY A 75 9.33 -15.26 25.13
N PHE A 76 8.59 -15.81 26.10
CA PHE A 76 7.83 -15.04 27.09
C PHE A 76 8.71 -14.26 28.08
N LEU A 77 9.98 -14.66 28.28
CA LEU A 77 10.94 -13.96 29.14
C LEU A 77 11.60 -12.75 28.45
N LYS A 78 11.53 -12.68 27.11
CA LYS A 78 12.02 -11.52 26.36
C LYS A 78 10.94 -10.45 26.38
N THR A 79 11.17 -9.32 27.05
CA THR A 79 10.21 -8.21 27.06
C THR A 79 10.58 -7.11 26.06
N ILE A 80 11.86 -6.72 25.99
CA ILE A 80 12.33 -5.59 25.17
C ILE A 80 13.01 -6.07 23.87
N ASP A 81 13.79 -7.15 23.92
CA ASP A 81 14.57 -7.65 22.77
C ASP A 81 13.79 -8.62 21.86
N LYS A 82 12.45 -8.54 21.86
CA LYS A 82 11.65 -9.34 20.92
C LYS A 82 11.91 -8.83 19.51
N LYS A 83 12.05 -9.79 18.59
CA LYS A 83 12.28 -9.54 17.17
C LYS A 83 11.09 -10.04 16.39
N PHE A 84 10.63 -9.22 15.48
CA PHE A 84 9.52 -9.51 14.58
C PHE A 84 9.96 -9.27 13.14
N SER A 85 9.09 -9.62 12.20
CA SER A 85 9.29 -9.42 10.77
C SER A 85 8.33 -8.38 10.22
N VAL A 86 8.86 -7.47 9.39
CA VAL A 86 8.08 -6.66 8.47
C VAL A 86 8.21 -7.26 7.07
N THR A 87 7.12 -7.76 6.53
CA THR A 87 7.07 -8.27 5.15
C THR A 87 6.64 -7.16 4.22
N HIS A 88 7.46 -6.81 3.22
CA HIS A 88 7.16 -5.73 2.27
C HIS A 88 6.94 -6.21 0.83
N ASN A 89 7.23 -7.48 0.54
CA ASN A 89 6.84 -8.14 -0.69
C ASN A 89 6.50 -9.62 -0.42
N GLU A 90 5.23 -9.98 -0.52
CA GLU A 90 4.73 -11.33 -0.23
C GLU A 90 4.97 -12.34 -1.36
N TYR A 91 5.42 -11.90 -2.55
CA TYR A 91 5.73 -12.80 -3.66
C TYR A 91 7.04 -13.55 -3.46
N THR A 92 7.88 -13.11 -2.51
CA THR A 92 9.13 -13.78 -2.18
C THR A 92 9.21 -14.00 -0.67
N SER A 93 9.78 -15.13 -0.24
CA SER A 93 10.01 -15.38 1.19
C SER A 93 11.14 -14.52 1.75
N ARG A 94 11.93 -13.85 0.88
CA ARG A 94 13.16 -13.12 1.24
C ARG A 94 12.95 -11.63 1.48
N ASP A 95 11.90 -11.03 0.93
CA ASP A 95 11.68 -9.59 1.02
C ASP A 95 10.93 -9.21 2.31
N ARG A 96 11.65 -9.41 3.42
CA ARG A 96 11.27 -9.04 4.78
C ARG A 96 12.48 -8.47 5.50
N PHE A 97 12.26 -7.56 6.44
CA PHE A 97 13.30 -7.07 7.35
C PHE A 97 12.90 -7.26 8.81
N THR A 98 13.89 -7.36 9.68
CA THR A 98 13.68 -7.50 11.13
C THR A 98 13.33 -6.17 11.76
N ILE A 99 12.36 -6.18 12.66
CA ILE A 99 11.98 -5.05 13.51
C ILE A 99 12.03 -5.47 14.97
N MET A 100 12.59 -4.62 15.83
CA MET A 100 12.56 -4.83 17.27
C MET A 100 11.22 -4.33 17.84
N ASN A 101 10.83 -4.88 18.98
CA ASN A 101 9.64 -4.43 19.67
C ASN A 101 9.66 -2.91 19.94
N ASP A 102 8.56 -2.24 19.59
CA ASP A 102 8.39 -0.80 19.69
C ASP A 102 9.42 0.01 18.88
N GLN A 103 9.97 -0.54 17.80
CA GLN A 103 10.80 0.19 16.85
C GLN A 103 9.96 0.78 15.72
N GLU A 104 10.35 1.95 15.20
CA GLU A 104 9.76 2.53 13.99
C GLU A 104 10.10 1.70 12.74
N ILE A 105 9.11 1.50 11.88
CA ILE A 105 9.25 0.74 10.63
C ILE A 105 10.32 1.37 9.73
N ALA A 106 10.35 2.70 9.59
CA ALA A 106 11.38 3.39 8.80
C ALA A 106 12.78 3.15 9.37
N ALA A 107 12.95 3.21 10.69
CA ALA A 107 14.24 2.98 11.33
C ALA A 107 14.69 1.51 11.18
N ALA A 108 13.77 0.55 11.32
CA ALA A 108 14.05 -0.86 11.09
C ALA A 108 14.41 -1.14 9.61
N SER A 109 13.68 -0.51 8.68
CA SER A 109 13.97 -0.60 7.25
C SER A 109 15.36 -0.08 6.92
N ALA A 110 15.78 1.04 7.51
CA ALA A 110 17.10 1.63 7.30
C ALA A 110 18.26 0.74 7.81
N LEU A 111 17.99 -0.25 8.66
CA LEU A 111 18.99 -1.23 9.13
C LEU A 111 19.13 -2.42 8.19
N ASP A 112 18.21 -2.60 7.24
CA ASP A 112 18.24 -3.72 6.32
C ASP A 112 19.26 -3.50 5.19
N ARG A 113 20.38 -4.22 5.30
CA ARG A 113 21.48 -4.23 4.32
C ARG A 113 21.56 -5.54 3.54
N THR A 114 20.49 -6.35 3.54
CA THR A 114 20.50 -7.67 2.89
C THR A 114 20.61 -7.58 1.37
N GLN A 115 20.22 -6.46 0.77
CA GLN A 115 20.21 -6.24 -0.67
C GLN A 115 20.64 -4.80 -0.99
N ASP A 116 21.08 -4.57 -2.22
CA ASP A 116 21.21 -3.22 -2.77
C ASP A 116 19.81 -2.71 -3.16
N TRP A 117 19.17 -2.05 -2.21
CA TRP A 117 17.79 -1.56 -2.38
C TRP A 117 17.70 -0.43 -3.40
N GLN A 118 18.75 0.38 -3.53
CA GLN A 118 18.75 1.52 -4.44
C GLN A 118 18.80 1.10 -5.90
N SER A 119 19.54 0.03 -6.25
CA SER A 119 19.53 -0.47 -7.63
C SER A 119 18.22 -1.13 -8.03
N LYS A 120 17.41 -1.58 -7.07
CA LYS A 120 16.05 -2.06 -7.32
C LYS A 120 15.04 -0.93 -7.46
N ASP A 121 15.24 0.14 -6.69
CA ASP A 121 14.35 1.29 -6.63
C ASP A 121 15.13 2.53 -6.21
N GLU A 122 15.25 3.51 -7.10
CA GLU A 122 16.05 4.73 -6.88
C GLU A 122 15.59 5.56 -5.66
N ARG A 123 14.38 5.32 -5.16
CA ARG A 123 13.80 5.99 -3.98
C ARG A 123 14.30 5.38 -2.66
N CYS A 124 14.82 4.16 -2.71
CA CYS A 124 15.21 3.34 -1.56
C CYS A 124 16.67 3.57 -1.15
N TRP A 125 16.97 4.74 -0.60
CA TRP A 125 18.35 5.14 -0.22
C TRP A 125 18.89 4.38 0.99
N GLU A 126 18.08 4.22 2.03
CA GLU A 126 18.52 3.63 3.30
C GLU A 126 18.08 2.18 3.49
N GLY A 127 17.08 1.72 2.75
CA GLY A 127 16.45 0.43 2.96
C GLY A 127 15.25 0.26 2.04
N PRO A 128 14.48 -0.84 2.18
CA PRO A 128 13.37 -1.12 1.28
C PRO A 128 12.23 -0.09 1.33
N VAL A 129 12.09 0.69 2.41
CA VAL A 129 11.11 1.78 2.52
C VAL A 129 11.75 3.10 2.09
N PRO A 130 11.20 3.81 1.09
CA PRO A 130 11.64 5.16 0.74
C PRO A 130 11.42 6.17 1.86
N VAL A 131 12.48 6.88 2.29
CA VAL A 131 12.41 7.87 3.36
C VAL A 131 13.23 9.10 2.95
N GLU A 132 12.61 10.28 2.95
CA GLU A 132 13.31 11.56 2.77
C GLU A 132 13.32 12.41 4.06
N CYS A 133 12.45 12.08 5.04
CA CYS A 133 12.42 12.72 6.34
C CYS A 133 11.87 11.75 7.40
N THR A 134 12.16 12.01 8.67
CA THR A 134 11.66 11.23 9.83
C THR A 134 10.61 11.97 10.65
N SER A 135 10.11 13.11 10.15
CA SER A 135 9.25 14.03 10.90
C SER A 135 7.81 14.13 10.36
N ALA A 136 7.36 13.14 9.58
CA ALA A 136 6.05 13.15 8.91
C ALA A 136 5.83 14.37 7.98
N SER A 137 6.88 14.91 7.36
CA SER A 137 6.79 16.16 6.58
C SER A 137 6.81 15.96 5.06
N CYS A 138 7.40 14.87 4.57
CA CYS A 138 7.59 14.64 3.12
C CYS A 138 6.55 13.70 2.48
N GLY A 139 5.96 12.81 3.27
CA GLY A 139 5.02 11.79 2.79
C GLY A 139 5.65 10.61 2.04
N THR A 140 6.95 10.62 1.74
CA THR A 140 7.59 9.59 0.89
C THR A 140 7.56 8.18 1.46
N CYS A 141 7.50 8.08 2.79
CA CYS A 141 7.51 6.82 3.53
C CYS A 141 6.12 6.24 3.77
N TRP A 142 5.09 6.69 3.04
CA TRP A 142 3.78 6.09 3.22
C TRP A 142 3.75 4.65 2.71
N VAL A 143 3.09 3.80 3.47
CA VAL A 143 2.93 2.36 3.23
C VAL A 143 1.47 1.98 3.37
N GLY A 144 1.02 1.00 2.60
CA GLY A 144 -0.27 0.34 2.83
C GLY A 144 -0.09 -0.81 3.82
N VAL A 145 -0.94 -0.91 4.84
CA VAL A 145 -0.92 -1.99 5.82
C VAL A 145 -1.85 -3.10 5.34
N LEU A 146 -1.27 -4.27 5.03
CA LEU A 146 -2.00 -5.45 4.56
C LEU A 146 -2.36 -6.42 5.70
N GLY A 147 -1.67 -6.32 6.83
CA GLY A 147 -1.94 -7.09 8.05
C GLY A 147 -1.04 -6.66 9.22
N GLY A 148 -1.47 -6.96 10.45
CA GLY A 148 -0.80 -6.54 11.67
C GLY A 148 -1.08 -5.08 12.06
N ALA A 149 -2.18 -4.48 11.57
CA ALA A 149 -2.54 -3.10 11.89
C ALA A 149 -2.79 -2.91 13.39
N GLU A 150 -3.32 -3.93 14.06
CA GLU A 150 -3.56 -4.00 15.50
C GLU A 150 -2.27 -4.04 16.33
N LYS A 151 -1.12 -4.31 15.70
CA LYS A 151 0.21 -4.36 16.32
C LYS A 151 1.00 -3.07 16.11
N LEU A 152 0.41 -2.09 15.44
CA LEU A 152 0.98 -0.77 15.26
C LEU A 152 0.43 0.18 16.33
N ASN A 153 1.24 1.14 16.75
CA ASN A 153 0.74 2.28 17.52
C ASN A 153 -0.33 3.06 16.73
N GLU A 154 -1.25 3.69 17.44
CA GLU A 154 -2.21 4.61 16.83
C GLU A 154 -1.50 5.80 16.16
N PRO A 155 -2.01 6.29 15.02
CA PRO A 155 -1.43 7.42 14.33
C PRO A 155 -1.54 8.70 15.16
N SER A 156 -0.45 9.46 15.21
CA SER A 156 -0.42 10.75 15.90
C SER A 156 -1.32 11.78 15.20
N VAL A 157 -1.70 12.84 15.93
CA VAL A 157 -2.43 13.98 15.34
C VAL A 157 -1.68 14.57 14.14
N ARG A 158 -0.34 14.60 14.22
CA ARG A 158 0.52 15.08 13.13
C ARG A 158 0.43 14.18 11.90
N GLU A 159 0.53 12.86 12.08
CA GLU A 159 0.38 11.89 10.99
C GLU A 159 -0.99 12.05 10.32
N ARG A 160 -2.08 12.11 11.09
CA ARG A 160 -3.45 12.30 10.56
C ARG A 160 -3.58 13.58 9.73
N LYS A 161 -3.04 14.69 10.24
CA LYS A 161 -3.05 15.97 9.51
C LYS A 161 -2.26 15.88 8.21
N GLN A 162 -1.07 15.28 8.25
CA GLN A 162 -0.17 15.21 7.11
C GLN A 162 -0.68 14.25 6.02
N MET A 163 -1.30 13.13 6.40
CA MET A 163 -1.96 12.24 5.44
C MET A 163 -3.02 12.97 4.61
N LYS A 164 -3.80 13.88 5.23
CA LYS A 164 -4.77 14.73 4.51
C LYS A 164 -4.07 15.70 3.53
N VAL A 165 -2.95 16.30 3.95
CA VAL A 165 -2.12 17.18 3.09
C VAL A 165 -1.55 16.41 1.90
N PHE A 166 -1.18 15.15 2.09
CA PHE A 166 -0.72 14.25 1.03
C PHE A 166 -1.88 13.68 0.17
N GLY A 167 -3.11 14.17 0.35
CA GLY A 167 -4.26 13.76 -0.45
C GLY A 167 -4.95 12.46 -0.01
N TYR A 168 -4.58 11.90 1.15
CA TYR A 168 -5.19 10.68 1.70
C TYR A 168 -6.23 11.01 2.76
N ASN A 169 -7.51 11.01 2.36
CA ASN A 169 -8.64 11.21 3.27
C ASN A 169 -9.15 9.89 3.84
N GLN A 170 -8.37 9.30 4.75
CA GLN A 170 -8.76 8.06 5.44
C GLN A 170 -9.78 8.33 6.55
N PRO A 171 -10.63 7.35 6.90
CA PRO A 171 -11.44 7.41 8.10
C PRO A 171 -10.58 7.67 9.34
N ASP A 172 -11.13 8.42 10.31
CA ASP A 172 -10.45 8.70 11.58
C ASP A 172 -10.52 7.51 12.54
N GLU A 173 -10.10 6.33 12.07
CA GLU A 173 -10.05 5.07 12.82
C GLU A 173 -8.67 4.88 13.50
N PRO A 174 -8.58 4.06 14.57
CA PRO A 174 -7.30 3.78 15.24
C PRO A 174 -6.29 3.02 14.37
N GLN A 175 -6.77 2.22 13.41
CA GLN A 175 -5.97 1.31 12.59
C GLN A 175 -6.16 1.63 11.09
N PRO A 176 -5.71 2.80 10.61
CA PRO A 176 -5.90 3.17 9.21
C PRO A 176 -5.02 2.30 8.30
N PHE A 177 -5.50 2.08 7.08
CA PHE A 177 -4.88 1.19 6.09
C PHE A 177 -3.66 1.82 5.39
N LEU A 178 -3.48 3.14 5.45
CA LEU A 178 -2.26 3.84 5.04
C LEU A 178 -1.61 4.48 6.26
N ARG A 179 -0.30 4.29 6.38
CA ARG A 179 0.50 4.81 7.49
C ARG A 179 1.78 5.45 6.98
N LEU A 180 2.35 6.37 7.75
CA LEU A 180 3.72 6.81 7.55
C LEU A 180 4.67 5.86 8.30
N ALA A 181 5.58 5.20 7.59
CA ALA A 181 6.52 4.25 8.20
C ALA A 181 7.41 4.91 9.26
N CYS A 182 7.73 6.20 9.13
CA CYS A 182 8.48 6.95 10.15
C CYS A 182 7.67 7.32 11.41
N GLN A 183 6.36 7.04 11.44
CA GLN A 183 5.50 7.29 12.60
C GLN A 183 4.86 6.00 13.14
N SER A 184 5.15 4.87 12.48
CA SER A 184 4.56 3.57 12.78
C SER A 184 5.57 2.73 13.56
N ARG A 185 5.26 2.44 14.82
CA ARG A 185 6.01 1.57 15.72
C ARG A 185 5.31 0.23 15.81
N ALA A 186 6.06 -0.86 15.69
CA ALA A 186 5.50 -2.20 15.67
C ALA A 186 5.80 -2.97 16.97
N ALA A 187 4.79 -3.64 17.51
CA ALA A 187 4.91 -4.58 18.64
C ALA A 187 4.70 -6.05 18.22
N GLY A 188 4.79 -6.33 16.91
CA GLY A 188 4.61 -7.65 16.33
C GLY A 188 4.90 -7.65 14.82
N ASN A 189 4.61 -8.78 14.15
CA ASN A 189 4.75 -8.91 12.71
C ASN A 189 3.77 -8.00 11.96
N VAL A 190 4.25 -7.39 10.88
CA VAL A 190 3.46 -6.48 10.03
C VAL A 190 3.69 -6.83 8.56
N THR A 191 2.63 -6.83 7.77
CA THR A 191 2.72 -6.95 6.32
C THR A 191 2.35 -5.63 5.67
N LEU A 192 3.23 -5.12 4.82
CA LEU A 192 3.11 -3.83 4.16
C LEU A 192 3.13 -4.00 2.64
N VAL A 193 2.58 -3.01 1.94
CA VAL A 193 2.86 -2.73 0.55
C VAL A 193 3.56 -1.37 0.44
N ILE A 194 4.63 -1.34 -0.36
CA ILE A 194 5.38 -0.13 -0.70
C ILE A 194 5.01 0.25 -2.12
N PRO A 195 4.17 1.28 -2.31
CA PRO A 195 3.65 1.61 -3.63
C PRO A 195 4.73 2.23 -4.53
N PRO A 196 4.73 1.95 -5.84
CA PRO A 196 5.66 2.56 -6.80
C PRO A 196 5.47 4.07 -7.00
N TRP A 197 4.41 4.67 -6.46
CA TRP A 197 4.14 6.11 -6.52
C TRP A 197 4.26 6.84 -5.16
N ASN A 198 4.86 6.20 -4.15
CA ASN A 198 4.86 6.73 -2.79
C ASN A 198 5.61 8.06 -2.57
N ALA A 199 6.40 8.51 -3.53
CA ALA A 199 7.25 9.70 -3.44
C ALA A 199 6.77 10.90 -4.30
N VAL A 200 5.65 10.81 -5.00
CA VAL A 200 5.32 11.78 -6.06
C VAL A 200 4.81 13.14 -5.54
N PHE A 201 4.37 13.23 -4.28
CA PHE A 201 3.89 14.51 -3.72
C PHE A 201 5.02 15.53 -3.49
N GLY A 202 6.22 15.12 -3.07
CA GLY A 202 7.31 16.04 -2.74
C GLY A 202 7.98 16.71 -3.95
N LYS A 203 8.24 15.96 -5.03
CA LYS A 203 8.95 16.47 -6.23
C LYS A 203 8.09 17.40 -7.08
N LYS A 204 6.77 17.18 -7.18
CA LYS A 204 5.88 18.05 -7.97
C LYS A 204 5.46 19.32 -7.22
N ILE A 205 5.32 19.26 -5.90
CA ILE A 205 4.95 20.43 -5.09
C ILE A 205 6.13 21.40 -4.89
N ARG A 206 7.39 20.98 -5.05
CA ARG A 206 8.52 21.94 -4.93
C ARG A 206 8.94 22.62 -6.23
N GLY A 207 8.39 22.19 -7.37
CA GLY A 207 8.74 22.73 -8.69
C GLY A 207 7.74 23.72 -9.28
N ASN A 208 6.45 23.62 -8.94
CA ASN A 208 5.37 24.41 -9.56
C ASN A 208 4.18 24.60 -8.59
N VAL A 209 4.35 25.35 -7.49
CA VAL A 209 3.18 25.92 -6.78
C VAL A 209 3.00 27.34 -7.26
N GLU A 210 2.49 27.48 -8.49
CA GLU A 210 1.38 28.42 -8.61
C GLU A 210 0.23 27.76 -7.85
N ASP A 211 -0.53 28.52 -7.07
CA ASP A 211 -1.68 28.03 -6.29
C ASP A 211 -2.67 27.31 -7.21
N VAL A 212 -2.46 26.01 -7.44
CA VAL A 212 -3.45 25.15 -8.05
C VAL A 212 -4.42 24.83 -6.92
N GLU A 213 -5.51 25.59 -6.85
CA GLU A 213 -6.72 25.14 -6.18
C GLU A 213 -6.99 23.70 -6.63
N LEU A 214 -6.80 22.76 -5.72
CA LEU A 214 -7.10 21.37 -5.98
C LEU A 214 -8.61 21.24 -6.11
N GLU A 215 -9.08 21.24 -7.36
CA GLU A 215 -10.47 20.95 -7.71
C GLU A 215 -10.92 19.69 -6.97
N PRO A 216 -12.05 19.75 -6.24
CA PRO A 216 -12.51 18.64 -5.41
C PRO A 216 -12.72 17.37 -6.23
N VAL A 217 -12.52 16.23 -5.56
CA VAL A 217 -12.54 14.81 -6.02
C VAL A 217 -13.75 14.42 -6.91
N THR A 218 -14.74 15.30 -7.05
CA THR A 218 -15.94 15.14 -7.87
C THR A 218 -15.71 15.19 -9.38
N THR A 219 -14.61 15.77 -9.87
CA THR A 219 -14.30 15.82 -11.31
C THR A 219 -13.86 14.47 -11.88
N SER A 220 -13.16 13.64 -11.09
CA SER A 220 -12.78 12.28 -11.48
C SER A 220 -13.99 11.37 -11.74
N ALA A 221 -15.06 11.53 -10.95
CA ALA A 221 -16.30 10.80 -11.15
C ALA A 221 -17.06 11.24 -12.42
N LYS A 222 -16.97 12.52 -12.79
CA LYS A 222 -17.51 13.04 -14.06
C LYS A 222 -16.70 12.49 -15.25
N LYS A 223 -15.37 12.58 -15.17
CA LYS A 223 -14.45 12.06 -16.19
C LYS A 223 -14.59 10.55 -16.39
N LEU A 224 -14.81 9.79 -15.31
CA LEU A 224 -15.12 8.35 -15.38
C LEU A 224 -16.40 8.09 -16.17
N ARG A 225 -17.50 8.80 -15.88
CA ARG A 225 -18.78 8.62 -16.61
C ARG A 225 -18.65 8.99 -18.08
N GLU A 226 -17.92 10.05 -18.40
CA GLU A 226 -17.65 10.47 -19.78
C GLU A 226 -16.82 9.44 -20.54
N LEU A 227 -15.75 8.92 -19.92
CA LEU A 227 -14.93 7.84 -20.47
C LEU A 227 -15.74 6.56 -20.69
N VAL A 228 -16.48 6.09 -19.66
CA VAL A 228 -17.32 4.89 -19.76
C VAL A 228 -18.40 5.06 -20.84
N SER A 229 -19.03 6.24 -20.93
CA SER A 229 -20.02 6.53 -21.97
C SER A 229 -19.42 6.57 -23.37
N SER A 230 -18.21 7.10 -23.54
CA SER A 230 -17.51 7.10 -24.84
C SER A 230 -17.07 5.71 -25.27
N ALA A 231 -16.60 4.87 -24.33
CA ALA A 231 -16.20 3.50 -24.60
C ALA A 231 -17.40 2.62 -24.96
N ALA A 232 -18.56 2.82 -24.31
CA ALA A 232 -19.79 2.07 -24.57
C ALA A 232 -20.54 2.49 -25.85
N LYS A 233 -20.12 3.58 -26.54
CA LYS A 233 -20.73 4.06 -27.80
C LYS A 233 -19.94 3.64 -29.04
N ASN A 234 -18.79 3.01 -28.87
CA ASN A 234 -17.91 2.55 -29.96
C ASN A 234 -18.01 1.04 -30.22
N ASP A 235 -19.04 0.38 -29.68
CA ASP A 235 -19.54 -0.95 -30.06
C ASP A 235 -20.96 -0.79 -30.63
#